data_AF-A2FBP4-F1
#
_entry.id   AF-A2FBP4-F1
#
_cell.length_a   1.000
_cell.length_b   1.000
_cell.length_c   1.000
_cell.angle_alpha   90.00
_cell.angle_beta   90.00
_cell.angle_gamma   90.00
#
_symmetry.space_group_name_H-M   'P 1'
#
loop_
_entity.id
_entity.type
_entity.pdbx_description
1 polymer ?
#
loop_
_entity_poly.entity_id
_entity_poly.type
_entity_poly.pdbx_seq_one_letter_code
_entity_poly.pdbx_strand_id
1 'polypeptide(L)'
;MYNNLESFLVYFDLTNDINQCFVYSSRFNIPSLCKCFLSNGANINKKDIFGYTALHTAAQNNCNETAELLISHGANINEKDKNGNTALHIAAFYNSKEITKLFSYGVNNNEKKIYGIRAFQL
;
A
#
# COMPACT_ATOMS: atom_id res chain seq x y z
N MET A 1 12.20 -10.15 9.12
CA MET A 1 11.73 -9.70 7.79
C MET A 1 11.65 -10.93 6.91
N TYR A 2 10.48 -11.19 6.32
CA TYR A 2 10.27 -12.30 5.38
C TYR A 2 10.95 -11.93 4.06
N ASN A 3 12.02 -12.62 3.69
CA ASN A 3 12.87 -12.22 2.56
C ASN A 3 12.30 -12.66 1.21
N ASN A 4 11.27 -13.51 1.20
CA ASN A 4 10.60 -14.02 0.01
C ASN A 4 9.16 -14.43 0.32
N LEU A 5 8.41 -14.83 -0.71
CA LEU A 5 7.00 -15.21 -0.58
C LEU A 5 6.81 -16.46 0.28
N GLU A 6 7.71 -17.45 0.18
CA GLU A 6 7.64 -18.70 0.95
C GLU A 6 7.72 -18.44 2.46
N SER A 7 8.72 -17.67 2.91
CA SER A 7 8.85 -17.28 4.31
C SER A 7 7.67 -16.44 4.82
N PHE A 8 7.01 -15.69 3.93
CA PHE A 8 5.78 -14.96 4.26
C PHE A 8 4.58 -15.89 4.45
N LEU A 9 4.40 -16.90 3.59
CA LEU A 9 3.31 -17.86 3.70
C LEU A 9 3.42 -18.69 4.99
N VAL A 10 4.63 -19.13 5.34
CA VAL A 10 4.88 -19.80 6.63
C VAL A 10 4.48 -18.91 7.80
N TYR A 11 4.79 -17.61 7.75
CA TYR A 11 4.38 -16.68 8.80
C TYR A 11 2.86 -16.48 8.85
N PHE A 12 2.20 -16.41 7.70
CA PHE A 12 0.74 -16.33 7.65
C PHE A 12 0.10 -17.57 8.28
N ASP A 13 0.58 -18.77 7.95
CA ASP A 13 0.09 -20.03 8.54
C ASP A 13 0.28 -20.07 10.06
N LEU A 14 1.41 -19.54 10.57
CA LEU A 14 1.71 -19.53 12.00
C LEU A 14 0.88 -18.53 12.80
N THR A 15 0.56 -17.37 12.21
CA THR A 15 -0.07 -16.28 12.96
C THR A 15 -1.56 -16.14 12.70
N ASN A 16 -2.01 -16.52 11.51
CA ASN A 16 -3.35 -16.27 10.99
C ASN A 16 -3.79 -14.79 11.13
N ASP A 17 -2.84 -13.84 11.22
CA ASP A 17 -3.13 -12.42 11.32
C ASP A 17 -3.33 -11.85 9.91
N ILE A 18 -4.57 -11.93 9.44
CA ILE A 18 -5.01 -11.46 8.12
C ILE A 18 -4.61 -9.99 7.89
N ASN A 19 -4.78 -9.16 8.91
CA ASN A 19 -4.56 -7.72 8.84
C ASN A 19 -3.07 -7.39 8.72
N GLN A 20 -2.24 -8.04 9.54
CA GLN A 20 -0.80 -7.86 9.49
C GLN A 20 -0.20 -8.45 8.22
N CYS A 21 -0.69 -9.62 7.78
CA CYS A 21 -0.24 -10.26 6.56
C CYS A 21 -0.64 -9.48 5.31
N PHE A 22 -1.82 -8.86 5.29
CA PHE A 22 -2.24 -7.95 4.23
C PHE A 22 -1.30 -6.74 4.05
N VAL A 23 -0.91 -6.10 5.15
CA VAL A 23 0.04 -4.97 5.09
C VAL A 23 1.37 -5.41 4.47
N TYR A 24 1.88 -6.58 4.88
CA TYR A 24 3.15 -7.09 4.38
C TYR A 24 3.08 -7.71 2.98
N SER A 25 1.94 -8.29 2.57
CA SER A 25 1.80 -8.90 1.24
C SER A 25 2.00 -7.88 0.12
N SER A 26 1.74 -6.61 0.42
CA SER A 26 1.87 -5.49 -0.52
C SER A 26 3.29 -5.28 -1.05
N ARG A 27 4.30 -5.88 -0.42
CA ARG A 27 5.69 -5.82 -0.88
C ARG A 27 6.02 -6.75 -2.05
N PHE A 28 5.20 -7.77 -2.30
CA PHE A 28 5.50 -8.80 -3.32
C PHE A 28 5.07 -8.38 -4.72
N ASN A 29 4.35 -7.27 -4.82
CA ASN A 29 3.71 -6.81 -6.04
C ASN A 29 2.80 -7.86 -6.71
N ILE A 30 2.02 -8.57 -5.90
CA ILE A 30 1.06 -9.60 -6.36
C ILE A 30 -0.36 -9.11 -6.04
N PRO A 31 -1.06 -8.43 -6.97
CA PRO A 31 -2.39 -7.89 -6.71
C PRO A 31 -3.43 -8.96 -6.33
N SER A 32 -3.34 -10.17 -6.89
CA SER A 32 -4.24 -11.27 -6.55
C SER A 32 -4.12 -11.73 -5.11
N LEU A 33 -2.90 -11.70 -4.54
CA LEU A 33 -2.66 -12.01 -3.13
C LEU A 33 -3.30 -10.94 -2.22
N CYS A 34 -3.12 -9.66 -2.56
CA CYS A 34 -3.75 -8.56 -1.82
C CYS A 34 -5.29 -8.62 -1.91
N LYS A 35 -5.84 -8.92 -3.10
CA LYS A 35 -7.28 -9.17 -3.27
C LYS A 35 -7.76 -10.32 -2.39
N CYS A 36 -7.00 -11.41 -2.29
CA CYS A 36 -7.35 -12.54 -1.43
C CYS A 36 -7.53 -12.09 0.02
N PHE A 37 -6.57 -11.34 0.57
CA PHE A 37 -6.68 -10.82 1.93
C PHE A 37 -7.87 -9.87 2.12
N LEU A 38 -8.12 -8.96 1.17
CA LEU A 38 -9.28 -8.06 1.20
C LEU A 38 -10.60 -8.84 1.19
N SER A 39 -10.73 -9.86 0.34
CA SER A 39 -11.90 -10.75 0.31
C SER A 39 -12.09 -11.54 1.60
N ASN A 40 -11.01 -11.78 2.35
CA ASN A 40 -11.04 -12.42 3.67
C ASN A 40 -11.18 -11.41 4.83
N GLY A 41 -11.60 -10.17 4.54
CA GLY A 41 -11.93 -9.18 5.56
C GLY A 41 -10.75 -8.38 6.11
N ALA A 42 -9.60 -8.37 5.42
CA ALA A 42 -8.52 -7.45 5.76
C ALA A 42 -9.00 -6.00 5.68
N ASN A 43 -8.66 -5.20 6.69
CA ASN A 43 -8.93 -3.77 6.68
C ASN A 43 -7.90 -3.05 5.80
N ILE A 44 -8.37 -2.43 4.70
CA ILE A 44 -7.53 -1.77 3.71
C ILE A 44 -6.63 -0.65 4.27
N ASN A 45 -7.05 -0.02 5.37
CA ASN A 45 -6.32 1.06 6.05
C ASN A 45 -5.70 0.59 7.37
N LYS A 46 -5.62 -0.73 7.61
CA LYS A 46 -4.90 -1.27 8.77
C LYS A 46 -3.47 -0.75 8.79
N LYS A 47 -3.02 -0.39 9.98
CA LYS A 47 -1.63 -0.03 10.27
C LYS A 47 -0.93 -1.17 10.99
N ASP A 48 0.31 -1.43 10.60
CA ASP A 48 1.23 -2.29 11.36
C ASP A 48 1.80 -1.58 12.59
N ILE A 49 2.76 -2.23 13.25
CA ILE A 49 3.44 -1.70 14.44
C ILE A 49 4.28 -0.43 14.17
N PHE A 50 4.57 -0.08 12.92
CA PHE A 50 5.29 1.14 12.52
C PHE A 50 4.33 2.23 12.01
N GLY A 51 3.02 1.95 11.98
CA GLY A 51 2.02 2.85 11.42
C GLY A 51 1.84 2.69 9.91
N TYR A 52 2.51 1.72 9.28
CA TYR A 52 2.45 1.53 7.84
C TYR A 52 1.15 0.86 7.45
N THR A 53 0.50 1.43 6.43
CA THR A 53 -0.56 0.75 5.70
C THR A 53 0.02 -0.09 4.57
N ALA A 54 -0.80 -0.94 3.97
CA ALA A 54 -0.47 -1.66 2.74
C ALA A 54 0.09 -0.73 1.64
N LEU A 55 -0.45 0.50 1.53
CA LEU A 55 0.00 1.48 0.55
C LEU A 55 1.38 2.06 0.87
N HIS A 56 1.75 2.21 2.16
CA HIS A 56 3.12 2.57 2.55
C HIS A 56 4.11 1.47 2.16
N THR A 57 3.75 0.20 2.42
CA THR A 57 4.59 -0.95 2.06
C THR A 57 4.78 -1.05 0.54
N ALA A 58 3.71 -0.88 -0.24
CA ALA A 58 3.79 -0.87 -1.70
C ALA A 58 4.66 0.29 -2.21
N ALA A 59 4.53 1.48 -1.60
CA ALA A 59 5.36 2.65 -1.92
C ALA A 59 6.84 2.41 -1.66
N GLN A 60 7.20 1.85 -0.50
CA GLN A 60 8.59 1.53 -0.17
C GLN A 60 9.23 0.56 -1.16
N ASN A 61 8.46 -0.40 -1.69
CA ASN A 61 8.98 -1.45 -2.57
C ASN A 61 8.71 -1.19 -4.06
N ASN A 62 8.24 0.02 -4.42
CA ASN A 62 7.87 0.41 -5.78
C ASN A 62 6.89 -0.59 -6.46
N CYS A 63 5.94 -1.15 -5.70
CA CYS A 63 4.96 -2.13 -6.17
C CYS A 63 3.73 -1.46 -6.78
N ASN A 64 3.84 -0.95 -8.02
CA ASN A 64 2.85 -0.11 -8.68
C ASN A 64 1.50 -0.80 -8.93
N GLU A 65 1.47 -2.05 -9.41
CA GLU A 65 0.23 -2.77 -9.68
C GLU A 65 -0.55 -3.01 -8.38
N THR A 66 0.16 -3.28 -7.28
CA THR A 66 -0.47 -3.43 -5.97
C THR A 66 -0.94 -2.09 -5.42
N ALA A 67 -0.18 -1.01 -5.58
CA ALA A 67 -0.64 0.32 -5.19
C ALA A 67 -1.90 0.75 -5.96
N GLU A 68 -1.95 0.52 -7.28
CA GLU A 68 -3.14 0.75 -8.11
C GLU A 68 -4.36 -0.03 -7.60
N LEU A 69 -4.16 -1.30 -7.27
CA LEU A 69 -5.20 -2.12 -6.66
C LEU A 69 -5.69 -1.49 -5.36
N LEU A 70 -4.80 -1.19 -4.42
CA LEU A 70 -5.16 -0.64 -3.12
C LEU A 70 -5.93 0.68 -3.26
N ILE A 71 -5.44 1.57 -4.12
CA ILE A 71 -6.11 2.85 -4.40
C ILE A 71 -7.50 2.63 -5.02
N SER A 72 -7.61 1.70 -5.99
CA SER A 72 -8.91 1.35 -6.60
C SER A 72 -9.92 0.75 -5.62
N HIS A 73 -9.45 0.17 -4.52
CA HIS A 73 -10.30 -0.39 -3.47
C HIS A 73 -10.52 0.58 -2.29
N GLY A 74 -10.09 1.85 -2.43
CA GLY A 74 -10.36 2.90 -1.46
C GLY A 74 -9.32 3.05 -0.34
N ALA A 75 -8.08 2.63 -0.56
CA ALA A 75 -7.00 2.91 0.38
C ALA A 75 -6.82 4.43 0.55
N ASN A 76 -6.72 4.88 1.80
CA ASN A 76 -6.52 6.29 2.10
C ASN A 76 -5.04 6.67 1.86
N ILE A 77 -4.81 7.42 0.78
CA ILE A 77 -3.50 7.89 0.35
C ILE A 77 -2.83 8.86 1.33
N ASN A 78 -3.61 9.47 2.23
CA ASN A 78 -3.18 10.48 3.19
C ASN A 78 -2.93 9.91 4.59
N GLU A 79 -3.04 8.59 4.78
CA GLU A 79 -2.64 7.97 6.04
C GLU A 79 -1.18 8.31 6.35
N LYS A 80 -0.92 8.61 7.62
CA LYS A 80 0.43 8.89 8.12
C LYS A 80 0.95 7.71 8.93
N ASP A 81 2.21 7.35 8.73
CA ASP A 81 2.96 6.46 9.61
C ASP A 81 3.25 7.12 10.98
N LYS A 82 3.98 6.43 11.85
CA LYS A 82 4.37 6.97 13.17
C LYS A 82 5.30 8.18 13.11
N ASN A 83 5.98 8.40 11.99
CA ASN A 83 6.87 9.54 11.75
C ASN A 83 6.16 10.70 11.04
N GLY A 84 4.86 10.58 10.76
CA GLY A 84 4.09 11.59 10.04
C GLY A 84 4.19 11.52 8.52
N ASN A 85 4.86 10.50 7.97
CA ASN A 85 5.04 10.32 6.53
C ASN A 85 3.82 9.65 5.90
N THR A 86 3.43 10.13 4.72
CA THR A 86 2.45 9.44 3.86
C THR A 86 3.14 8.49 2.90
N ALA A 87 2.36 7.65 2.19
CA ALA A 87 2.91 6.77 1.15
C ALA A 87 3.72 7.51 0.09
N LEU A 88 3.36 8.76 -0.26
CA LEU A 88 4.12 9.58 -1.21
C LEU A 88 5.50 10.00 -0.64
N HIS A 89 5.57 10.36 0.64
CA HIS A 89 6.85 10.67 1.31
C HIS A 89 7.78 9.46 1.29
N ILE A 90 7.25 8.27 1.59
CA ILE A 90 7.99 7.01 1.53
C ILE A 90 8.48 6.73 0.11
N ALA A 91 7.61 6.86 -0.91
CA ALA A 91 8.00 6.66 -2.30
C ALA A 91 9.13 7.60 -2.75
N ALA A 92 9.08 8.87 -2.33
CA ALA A 92 10.13 9.84 -2.61
C ALA A 92 11.47 9.45 -1.94
N PHE A 93 11.43 9.04 -0.67
CA PHE A 93 12.62 8.62 0.08
C PHE A 93 13.31 7.39 -0.54
N TYR A 94 12.52 6.40 -0.99
CA TYR A 94 13.03 5.17 -1.59
C TYR A 94 13.23 5.25 -3.11
N ASN A 95 13.04 6.42 -3.73
CA ASN A 95 13.14 6.61 -5.18
C ASN A 95 12.22 5.67 -6.00
N SER A 96 11.01 5.43 -5.49
CA SER A 96 9.98 4.57 -6.09
C SER A 96 9.27 5.28 -7.24
N LYS A 97 9.96 5.40 -8.37
CA LYS A 97 9.55 6.24 -9.51
C LYS A 97 8.15 5.93 -10.04
N GLU A 98 7.76 4.66 -10.12
CA GLU A 98 6.45 4.29 -10.68
C GLU A 98 5.32 4.67 -9.73
N ILE A 99 5.55 4.55 -8.42
CA ILE A 99 4.60 5.00 -7.40
C ILE A 99 4.47 6.53 -7.41
N THR A 100 5.57 7.26 -7.48
CA THR A 100 5.54 8.73 -7.55
C THR A 100 4.79 9.22 -8.80
N LYS A 101 5.00 8.55 -9.94
CA LYS A 101 4.22 8.79 -11.16
C LYS A 101 2.73 8.50 -10.94
N LEU A 102 2.38 7.36 -10.36
CA LEU A 102 0.99 6.98 -10.07
C LEU A 102 0.27 8.06 -9.25
N PHE A 103 0.92 8.60 -8.22
CA PHE A 103 0.38 9.70 -7.43
C PHE A 103 0.30 11.02 -8.22
N SER A 104 1.22 11.28 -9.15
CA SER A 104 1.20 12.49 -10.00
C SER A 104 0.12 12.47 -11.09
N TYR A 105 -0.14 11.30 -11.71
CA TYR A 105 -1.18 11.17 -12.74
C TYR A 105 -2.59 11.29 -12.17
N GLY A 106 -2.78 10.95 -10.89
CA GLY A 106 -4.02 11.21 -10.16
C GLY A 106 -4.35 12.70 -10.00
N VAL A 107 -3.38 13.60 -10.21
CA VAL A 107 -3.55 15.07 -10.09
C VAL A 107 -3.92 15.73 -11.42
N ASN A 108 -3.60 15.13 -12.58
CA ASN A 108 -3.62 15.85 -13.88
C ASN A 108 -4.66 15.39 -14.92
N ASN A 109 -5.43 14.32 -14.70
CA ASN A 109 -6.45 13.89 -15.66
C ASN A 109 -7.87 14.13 -15.13
N ASN A 110 -8.41 15.30 -15.46
CA ASN A 110 -9.80 15.73 -15.20
C ASN A 110 -10.88 14.93 -15.94
N GLU A 111 -10.60 13.74 -16.48
CA GLU A 111 -11.62 12.84 -17.01
C GLU A 111 -11.23 11.37 -16.72
N LYS A 112 -11.92 10.74 -15.76
CA LYS A 112 -11.89 9.30 -15.39
C LYS A 112 -10.69 8.73 -14.59
N LYS A 113 -10.54 9.14 -13.33
CA LYS A 113 -10.26 8.25 -12.17
C LYS A 113 -10.18 9.12 -10.90
N ILE A 114 -11.29 9.19 -10.18
CA ILE A 114 -11.42 10.00 -8.97
C ILE A 114 -10.81 9.20 -7.81
N TYR A 115 -9.58 9.51 -7.41
CA TYR A 115 -9.00 8.97 -6.17
C TYR A 115 -8.71 10.10 -5.19
N GLY A 116 -9.75 10.70 -4.62
CA GLY A 116 -9.71 11.33 -3.29
C GLY A 116 -8.63 12.39 -2.99
N ILE A 117 -7.96 12.99 -3.98
CA ILE A 117 -6.98 14.06 -3.72
C ILE A 117 -7.74 15.37 -3.50
N ARG A 118 -8.01 15.73 -2.24
CA ARG A 118 -7.98 17.16 -1.88
C ARG A 118 -6.52 17.57 -1.92
N ALA A 119 -6.14 18.22 -3.01
CA ALA A 119 -4.87 18.91 -3.11
C ALA A 119 -4.83 20.07 -2.11
N PHE A 120 -3.63 20.36 -1.62
CA PHE A 120 -3.24 21.48 -0.76
C PHE A 120 -3.48 21.31 0.75
N GLN A 121 -2.42 20.90 1.44
CA GLN A 121 -1.80 21.70 2.50
C GLN A 121 -0.34 21.25 2.66
N LEU A 122 0.57 22.08 2.11
CA LEU A 122 1.91 22.26 2.66
C LEU A 122 1.79 22.98 4.00
#